data_AF-A0AAV9M811-F1
#
_entry.id   AF-A0AAV9M811-F1
#
_cell.length_a   1.000
_cell.length_b   1.000
_cell.length_c   1.000
_cell.angle_alpha   90.00
_cell.angle_beta   90.00
_cell.angle_gamma   90.00
#
_symmetry.space_group_name_H-M   'P 1'
#
loop_
_entity.id
_entity.type
_entity.pdbx_description
1 polymer ?
#
loop_
_entity_poly.entity_id
_entity_poly.type
_entity_poly.pdbx_seq_one_letter_code
_entity_poly.pdbx_strand_id
1 'polypeptide(L)'
;MGYLQYDELRRRGIIPFKDDSFMEDGTLDRVVDGIPGMRNIRFKDLPIFIMTNPDDILLNYLSDEAQNCLKSSAMIINTFTELS
;
A
#
# COMPACT_ATOMS: atom_id res chain seq x y z
N MET A 1 -6.75 -2.76 3.87
CA MET A 1 -5.56 -3.64 3.75
C MET A 1 -4.42 -3.05 2.93
N GLY A 2 -4.66 -2.22 1.90
CA GLY A 2 -3.57 -1.67 1.06
C GLY A 2 -2.46 -0.94 1.82
N TYR A 3 -2.79 -0.13 2.84
CA TYR A 3 -1.81 0.59 3.67
C TYR A 3 -0.88 -0.33 4.49
N LEU A 4 -1.33 -1.53 4.85
CA LEU A 4 -0.50 -2.50 5.60
C LEU A 4 0.69 -3.02 4.78
N GLN A 5 0.61 -2.86 3.45
CA GLN A 5 1.63 -3.35 2.52
C GLN A 5 2.75 -2.36 2.33
N TYR A 6 2.63 -1.14 2.88
CA TYR A 6 3.57 -0.06 2.65
C TYR A 6 4.95 -0.38 3.22
N ASP A 7 5.01 -0.94 4.44
CA ASP A 7 6.28 -1.38 5.03
C ASP A 7 6.99 -2.42 4.17
N GLU A 8 6.26 -3.40 3.64
CA GLU A 8 6.85 -4.45 2.81
C GLU A 8 7.31 -3.91 1.45
N LEU A 9 6.53 -3.03 0.83
CA LEU A 9 6.90 -2.35 -0.42
C LEU A 9 8.11 -1.43 -0.25
N ARG A 10 8.18 -0.72 0.88
CA ARG A 10 9.31 0.14 1.25
C ARG A 10 10.56 -0.68 1.55
N ARG A 11 10.42 -1.81 2.28
CA ARG A 11 11.52 -2.75 2.57
C ARG A 11 12.10 -3.35 1.29
N ARG A 12 11.26 -3.59 0.28
CA ARG A 12 11.69 -4.06 -1.04
C ARG A 12 12.26 -2.95 -1.94
N GLY A 13 12.21 -1.69 -1.51
CA GLY A 13 12.68 -0.54 -2.28
C GLY A 13 11.83 -0.24 -3.51
N ILE A 14 10.57 -0.68 -3.52
CA ILE A 14 9.63 -0.45 -4.64
C ILE A 14 9.02 0.96 -4.53
N ILE A 15 8.71 1.37 -3.29
CA ILE A 15 8.21 2.71 -2.98
C ILE A 15 9.23 3.45 -2.11
N PRO A 16 9.28 4.79 -2.19
CA PRO A 16 8.60 5.65 -3.17
C PRO A 16 9.14 5.43 -4.59
N PHE A 17 8.33 5.70 -5.61
CA PHE A 17 8.83 5.65 -7.00
C PHE A 17 9.90 6.73 -7.21
N LYS A 18 10.97 6.38 -7.94
CA LYS A 18 12.11 7.27 -8.12
C LYS A 18 11.81 8.49 -9.00
N ASP A 19 10.98 8.31 -10.03
CA ASP A 19 10.77 9.31 -11.09
C ASP A 19 9.34 9.18 -11.63
N ASP A 20 8.74 10.27 -12.12
CA ASP A 20 7.39 10.31 -12.71
C ASP A 20 7.21 9.37 -13.92
N SER A 21 8.29 8.79 -14.44
CA SER A 21 8.27 7.77 -15.49
C SER A 21 7.38 6.57 -15.17
N PHE A 22 7.07 6.31 -13.88
CA PHE A 22 6.12 5.24 -13.51
C PHE A 22 4.72 5.42 -14.12
N MET A 23 4.34 6.65 -14.48
CA MET A 23 3.06 6.96 -15.13
C MET A 23 3.01 6.46 -16.58
N GLU A 24 4.16 6.40 -17.25
CA GLU A 24 4.25 6.09 -18.69
C GLU A 24 4.86 4.70 -18.97
N ASP A 25 5.71 4.19 -18.08
CA ASP A 25 6.43 2.92 -18.24
C ASP A 25 5.58 1.67 -17.90
N GLY A 26 4.29 1.85 -17.62
CA GLY A 26 3.38 0.74 -17.28
C GLY A 26 3.68 0.10 -15.91
N THR A 27 4.52 0.74 -15.07
CA THR A 27 4.82 0.27 -13.71
C THR A 27 3.54 0.14 -12.87
N LEU A 28 2.57 1.03 -13.09
CA LEU A 28 1.26 1.00 -12.43
C LEU A 28 0.40 -0.24 -12.75
N ASP A 29 0.62 -0.84 -13.92
CA ASP A 29 -0.10 -2.04 -14.38
C ASP A 29 0.56 -3.34 -13.92
N ARG A 30 1.76 -3.27 -13.33
CA ARG A 30 2.46 -4.46 -12.82
C ARG A 30 1.74 -5.03 -11.61
N VAL A 31 1.63 -6.35 -11.58
CA VAL A 31 1.07 -7.08 -10.44
C VAL A 31 2.03 -6.99 -9.26
N VAL A 32 1.47 -6.71 -8.09
CA VAL A 32 2.21 -6.68 -6.82
C VAL A 32 2.25 -8.08 -6.26
N ASP A 33 3.34 -8.78 -6.52
CA ASP A 33 3.54 -10.16 -6.06
C ASP A 33 4.06 -10.23 -4.62
N GLY A 34 3.67 -11.29 -3.91
CA GLY A 34 4.21 -11.61 -2.58
C GLY A 34 3.57 -10.85 -1.42
N ILE A 35 2.31 -10.42 -1.57
CA ILE A 35 1.47 -9.91 -0.49
C ILE A 35 0.47 -11.00 -0.06
N PRO A 36 0.56 -11.51 1.18
CA PRO A 36 -0.42 -12.46 1.70
C PRO A 36 -1.84 -11.84 1.71
N GLY A 37 -2.81 -12.53 1.11
CA GLY A 37 -4.21 -12.12 1.10
C GLY A 37 -4.62 -11.14 0.00
N MET A 38 -3.69 -10.61 -0.80
CA MET A 38 -4.03 -9.75 -1.96
C MET A 38 -3.40 -10.33 -3.23
N ARG A 39 -4.16 -11.14 -3.96
CA ARG A 39 -3.72 -11.74 -5.24
C ARG A 39 -4.14 -10.88 -6.42
N ASN A 40 -3.30 -10.80 -7.45
CA ASN A 40 -3.57 -10.10 -8.71
C ASN A 40 -3.88 -8.59 -8.56
N ILE A 41 -3.45 -7.97 -7.47
CA ILE A 41 -3.55 -6.52 -7.31
C ILE A 41 -2.41 -5.85 -8.09
N ARG A 42 -2.69 -4.72 -8.74
CA ARG A 42 -1.67 -3.92 -9.43
C ARG A 42 -1.29 -2.71 -8.58
N PHE A 43 -0.18 -2.07 -8.90
CA PHE A 43 0.24 -0.86 -8.19
C PHE A 43 -0.81 0.26 -8.24
N LYS A 44 -1.57 0.38 -9.33
CA LYS A 44 -2.69 1.34 -9.40
C LYS A 44 -3.91 1.00 -8.53
N ASP A 45 -4.04 -0.25 -8.09
CA ASP A 45 -5.14 -0.68 -7.21
C ASP A 45 -4.79 -0.42 -5.73
N LEU A 46 -3.54 -0.05 -5.43
CA LEU A 46 -3.10 0.38 -4.09
C LEU A 46 -3.43 1.88 -3.87
N PRO A 47 -3.55 2.32 -2.60
CA PRO A 47 -3.87 3.71 -2.31
C PRO A 47 -2.80 4.65 -2.86
N ILE A 48 -3.22 5.71 -3.54
CA ILE A 48 -2.39 6.58 -4.40
C ILE A 48 -1.17 7.18 -3.66
N PHE A 49 -1.22 7.27 -2.32
CA PHE A 49 -0.12 7.78 -1.50
C PHE A 49 1.19 6.99 -1.58
N ILE A 50 1.21 5.75 -2.10
CA ILE A 50 2.48 5.07 -2.44
C ILE A 50 3.33 5.84 -3.47
N MET A 51 2.72 6.77 -4.21
CA MET A 51 3.33 7.49 -5.32
C MET A 51 3.88 8.87 -4.92
N THR A 52 3.67 9.31 -3.68
CA THR A 52 4.14 10.64 -3.23
C THR A 52 5.53 10.57 -2.59
N ASN A 53 6.19 11.72 -2.52
CA ASN A 53 7.52 11.95 -1.95
C ASN A 53 7.73 11.14 -0.63
N PRO A 54 8.90 10.50 -0.41
CA PRO A 54 9.23 9.81 0.85
C PRO A 54 9.02 10.66 2.12
N ASP A 55 9.13 11.98 1.99
CA ASP A 55 8.90 12.95 3.06
C ASP A 55 7.43 13.36 3.21
N ASP A 56 6.50 12.71 2.51
CA ASP A 56 5.08 12.96 2.69
C ASP A 56 4.65 12.47 4.09
N ILE A 57 4.29 13.44 4.93
CA ILE A 57 3.85 13.24 6.30
C ILE A 57 2.65 12.27 6.32
N LEU A 58 1.77 12.32 5.32
CA LEU A 58 0.61 11.44 5.24
C LEU A 58 1.02 10.00 4.95
N LEU A 59 2.04 9.77 4.13
CA LEU A 59 2.52 8.43 3.81
C LEU A 59 3.05 7.74 5.08
N ASN A 60 3.89 8.43 5.84
CA ASN A 60 4.43 7.89 7.09
C ASN A 60 3.33 7.70 8.14
N TYR A 61 2.46 8.70 8.31
CA TYR A 61 1.36 8.62 9.28
C TYR A 61 0.39 7.47 8.98
N LEU A 62 -0.03 7.30 7.71
CA LEU A 62 -0.96 6.24 7.33
C LEU A 62 -0.34 4.85 7.45
N SER A 63 0.97 4.71 7.19
CA SER A 63 1.68 3.45 7.41
C SER A 63 1.74 3.11 8.89
N ASP A 64 2.17 4.06 9.72
CA ASP A 64 2.29 3.89 11.17
C ASP A 64 0.93 3.59 11.80
N GLU A 65 -0.11 4.32 11.42
CA GLU A 65 -1.45 4.13 11.97
C GLU A 65 -2.04 2.79 11.53
N ALA A 66 -1.78 2.33 10.29
CA ALA A 66 -2.21 1.01 9.86
C ALA A 66 -1.52 -0.10 10.69
N GLN A 67 -0.22 0.03 11.00
CA GLN A 67 0.49 -0.89 11.90
C GLN A 67 -0.01 -0.81 13.34
N ASN A 68 -0.34 0.39 13.82
CA ASN A 68 -0.88 0.59 15.16
C ASN A 68 -2.27 -0.04 15.31
N CYS A 69 -3.13 0.11 14.29
CA CYS A 69 -4.42 -0.57 14.20
C CYS A 69 -4.29 -2.10 14.29
N LEU A 70 -3.24 -2.71 13.74
CA LEU A 70 -2.98 -4.15 13.91
C LEU A 70 -2.65 -4.56 15.35
N LYS A 71 -2.14 -3.63 16.17
CA LYS A 71 -1.85 -3.86 17.59
C LYS A 71 -3.06 -3.62 18.49
N SER A 72 -4.15 -3.07 17.94
CA SER A 72 -5.36 -2.80 18.70
C SER A 72 -6.09 -4.08 19.10
N SER A 73 -6.83 -4.05 20.20
CA SER A 73 -7.63 -5.19 20.65
C SER A 73 -8.82 -5.48 19.71
N ALA A 74 -9.26 -4.51 18.91
CA ALA A 74 -10.36 -4.65 17.97
C ALA A 74 -10.30 -3.58 16.86
N MET A 75 -10.66 -3.97 15.63
CA MET A 75 -10.74 -3.08 14.48
C MET A 75 -12.14 -3.15 13.86
N ILE A 76 -12.78 -1.99 13.67
CA ILE A 76 -14.05 -1.90 12.96
C ILE A 76 -13.74 -1.71 11.48
N ILE A 77 -14.08 -2.71 10.66
CA ILE A 77 -13.96 -2.64 9.22
C ILE A 77 -15.37 -2.59 8.65
N ASN A 78 -15.72 -1.48 8.01
CA ASN A 78 -17.00 -1.35 7.31
C ASN A 78 -16.95 -2.13 5.98
N THR A 79 -17.02 -3.45 6.09
CA THR A 79 -17.07 -4.38 4.97
C THR A 79 -18.12 -5.46 5.26
N PHE A 80 -18.53 -6.18 4.23
CA PHE A 80 -19.37 -7.36 4.37
C PHE A 80 -18.47 -8.60 4.45
N THR A 81 -18.87 -9.61 5.22
CA THR A 81 -18.09 -10.86 5.36
C THR A 81 -17.89 -11.58 4.02
N GLU A 82 -18.80 -11.41 3.07
CA GLU A 82 -18.67 -11.96 1.71
C GLU A 82 -17.62 -11.22 0.86
N LEU A 83 -17.13 -10.07 1.32
CA LEU A 83 -16.12 -9.24 0.66
C LEU A 83 -14.77 -9.22 1.41
N SER A 84 -14.65 -10.00 2.50
CA SER A 84 -13.45 -10.06 3.35
C SER A 84 -12.59 -11.30 3.10
#